data_AF-A0A7R9R0P7-F1
#
_entry.id   AF-A0A7R9R0P7-F1
#
_cell.length_a   1.000
_cell.length_b   1.000
_cell.length_c   1.000
_cell.angle_alpha   90.00
_cell.angle_beta   90.00
_cell.angle_gamma   90.00
#
_symmetry.space_group_name_H-M   'P 1'
#
loop_
_entity.id
_entity.type
_entity.pdbx_description
1 polymer ?
#
loop_
_entity_poly.entity_id
_entity_poly.type
_entity_poly.pdbx_seq_one_letter_code
_entity_poly.pdbx_strand_id
1 'polypeptide(L)'
;MKNSLLPRLKTIILNTKLLSVRVNCLICLGKILEYLDKWLVLDEVLPILANVPSREPAVIMASIAIYKLTMNSNKLGLTKEVMATKVVPYLVPLSIENGLSLQQSIMCLVREMLCKIEDEQQTKLEQLNSIKSQQQSLFNSTQKSPTFDNLSQLTNNSTSAPVITNNSTASALTLEDKERLAKQSEQNERLRA
;
A
#
# COMPACT_ATOMS: atom_id res chain seq x y z
N MET A 1 -17.13 -27.42 -5.97
CA MET A 1 -18.35 -26.68 -6.40
C MET A 1 -18.14 -25.17 -6.53
N LYS A 2 -17.41 -24.51 -5.63
CA LYS A 2 -17.17 -23.05 -5.66
C LYS A 2 -16.48 -22.56 -6.97
N ASN A 3 -15.48 -23.30 -7.42
CA ASN A 3 -14.67 -22.96 -8.61
C ASN A 3 -15.41 -23.10 -9.95
N SER A 4 -16.58 -23.74 -9.96
CA SER A 4 -17.35 -23.99 -11.18
C SER A 4 -18.43 -22.93 -11.43
N LEU A 5 -18.77 -22.14 -10.42
CA LEU A 5 -19.90 -21.21 -10.49
C LEU A 5 -19.52 -19.85 -11.07
N LEU A 6 -18.38 -19.29 -10.65
CA LEU A 6 -17.87 -18.01 -11.17
C LEU A 6 -17.66 -18.00 -12.69
N PRO A 7 -17.05 -19.04 -13.31
CA PRO A 7 -16.92 -19.08 -14.77
C PRO A 7 -18.27 -19.09 -15.50
N ARG A 8 -19.27 -19.78 -14.95
CA ARG A 8 -20.63 -19.82 -15.52
C ARG A 8 -21.31 -18.46 -15.38
N LEU A 9 -21.18 -17.82 -14.21
CA LEU A 9 -21.76 -16.50 -13.97
C LEU A 9 -21.12 -15.43 -14.86
N LYS A 10 -19.79 -15.45 -15.01
CA LYS A 10 -19.02 -14.62 -15.94
C LYS A 10 -19.56 -14.76 -17.36
N THR A 11 -19.72 -15.99 -17.83
CA THR A 11 -20.25 -16.29 -19.17
C THR A 11 -21.64 -15.67 -19.36
N ILE A 12 -22.53 -15.81 -18.36
CA ILE A 12 -23.89 -15.26 -18.44
C ILE A 12 -23.86 -13.72 -18.43
N ILE A 13 -23.13 -13.10 -17.49
CA ILE A 13 -23.06 -11.64 -17.35
C ILE A 13 -22.54 -10.98 -18.63
N LEU A 14 -21.49 -11.55 -19.23
CA LEU A 14 -20.81 -10.99 -20.40
C LEU A 14 -21.53 -11.29 -21.72
N ASN A 15 -22.11 -12.49 -21.88
CA ASN A 15 -22.69 -12.92 -23.16
C ASN A 15 -24.20 -12.71 -23.28
N THR A 16 -24.94 -12.58 -22.17
CA THR A 16 -26.39 -12.36 -22.25
C THR A 16 -26.71 -11.03 -22.90
N LYS A 17 -27.74 -10.99 -23.76
CA LYS A 17 -28.29 -9.74 -24.31
C LYS A 17 -29.45 -9.17 -23.47
N LEU A 18 -29.96 -9.97 -22.53
CA LEU A 18 -31.10 -9.60 -21.70
C LEU A 18 -30.61 -8.82 -20.47
N LEU A 19 -30.98 -7.54 -20.41
CA LEU A 19 -30.62 -6.65 -19.31
C LEU A 19 -31.06 -7.19 -17.94
N SER A 20 -32.30 -7.70 -17.85
CA SER A 20 -32.86 -8.26 -16.62
C SER A 20 -32.05 -9.45 -16.10
N VAL A 21 -31.64 -10.36 -16.99
CA VAL A 21 -30.78 -11.50 -16.64
C VAL A 21 -29.43 -11.01 -16.14
N ARG A 22 -28.83 -10.02 -16.82
CA ARG A 22 -27.55 -9.44 -16.43
C ARG A 22 -27.60 -8.80 -15.03
N VAL A 23 -28.60 -7.97 -14.76
CA VAL A 23 -28.79 -7.32 -13.45
C VAL A 23 -29.03 -8.36 -12.36
N ASN A 24 -29.90 -9.35 -12.59
CA ASN A 24 -30.15 -10.41 -11.62
C ASN A 24 -28.89 -11.23 -11.32
N CYS A 25 -28.06 -11.53 -12.33
CA CYS A 25 -26.80 -12.22 -12.12
C CYS A 25 -25.81 -11.41 -11.28
N LEU A 26 -25.75 -10.09 -11.47
CA LEU A 26 -24.92 -9.20 -10.64
C LEU A 26 -25.42 -9.15 -9.18
N ILE A 27 -26.75 -9.10 -8.98
CA ILE A 27 -27.32 -9.17 -7.62
C ILE A 27 -26.98 -10.51 -6.96
N CYS A 28 -27.10 -11.62 -7.69
CA CYS A 28 -26.67 -12.94 -7.22
C CYS A 28 -25.17 -12.97 -6.89
N LEU A 29 -24.33 -12.34 -7.72
CA LEU A 29 -22.89 -12.20 -7.47
C LEU A 29 -22.61 -11.47 -6.16
N GLY A 30 -23.34 -10.38 -5.89
CA GLY A 30 -23.24 -9.65 -4.62
C GLY A 30 -23.60 -10.49 -3.41
N LYS A 31 -24.61 -11.37 -3.51
CA LYS A 31 -25.03 -12.26 -2.41
C LYS A 31 -24.02 -13.38 -2.13
N ILE A 32 -23.40 -13.95 -3.16
CA ILE A 32 -22.38 -14.99 -2.97
C ILE A 32 -21.04 -14.40 -2.53
N LEU A 33 -20.81 -13.11 -2.77
CA LEU A 33 -19.56 -12.40 -2.54
C LEU A 33 -18.98 -12.64 -1.13
N GLU A 34 -19.83 -12.62 -0.09
CA GLU A 34 -19.43 -12.81 1.30
C GLU A 34 -18.89 -14.21 1.61
N TYR A 35 -19.16 -15.19 0.74
CA TYR A 35 -18.71 -16.57 0.86
C TYR A 35 -17.48 -16.88 -0.02
N LEU A 36 -16.95 -15.88 -0.74
CA LEU A 36 -15.77 -16.00 -1.59
C LEU A 36 -14.51 -15.57 -0.84
N ASP A 37 -13.38 -16.17 -1.23
CA ASP A 37 -12.07 -15.78 -0.71
C ASP A 37 -11.59 -14.45 -1.32
N LYS A 38 -10.81 -13.68 -0.56
CA LYS A 38 -10.28 -12.38 -0.98
C LYS A 38 -9.59 -12.42 -2.34
N TRP A 39 -8.68 -13.37 -2.55
CA TRP A 39 -7.94 -13.52 -3.80
C TRP A 39 -8.86 -13.75 -4.99
N LEU A 40 -9.85 -14.62 -4.82
CA LEU A 40 -10.82 -14.93 -5.85
C LEU A 40 -11.67 -13.69 -6.23
N VAL A 41 -11.99 -12.84 -5.26
CA VAL A 41 -12.69 -11.58 -5.53
C VAL A 41 -11.82 -10.63 -6.35
N LEU A 42 -10.55 -10.47 -5.96
CA LEU A 42 -9.61 -9.58 -6.66
C LEU A 42 -9.32 -10.04 -8.10
N ASP A 43 -9.14 -11.35 -8.29
CA ASP A 43 -8.68 -11.91 -9.56
C ASP A 43 -9.81 -12.26 -10.53
N GLU A 44 -10.98 -12.68 -10.03
CA GLU A 44 -12.11 -13.07 -10.89
C GLU A 44 -13.25 -12.06 -10.84
N VAL A 45 -13.70 -11.64 -9.65
CA VAL A 45 -14.91 -10.82 -9.52
C VAL A 45 -14.68 -9.39 -10.02
N LEU A 46 -13.61 -8.72 -9.61
CA LEU A 46 -13.35 -7.34 -10.06
C LEU A 46 -13.21 -7.24 -11.58
N PRO A 47 -12.48 -8.14 -12.27
CA PRO A 47 -12.44 -8.11 -13.73
C PRO A 47 -13.78 -8.41 -14.39
N ILE A 48 -14.64 -9.25 -13.78
CA ILE A 48 -16.01 -9.45 -14.29
C ILE A 48 -16.78 -8.13 -14.28
N LEU A 49 -16.72 -7.38 -13.17
CA LEU A 49 -17.43 -6.09 -13.02
C LEU A 49 -16.93 -5.02 -13.99
N ALA A 50 -15.63 -4.95 -14.23
CA ALA A 50 -15.03 -3.97 -15.13
C ALA A 50 -15.31 -4.25 -16.61
N ASN A 51 -15.52 -5.52 -16.98
CA ASN A 51 -15.74 -5.95 -18.37
C ASN A 51 -17.21 -6.03 -18.78
N VAL A 52 -18.16 -5.65 -17.91
CA VAL A 52 -19.58 -5.72 -18.24
C VAL A 52 -19.88 -4.73 -19.38
N PRO A 53 -20.32 -5.19 -20.57
CA PRO A 53 -20.52 -4.32 -21.74
C PRO A 53 -21.89 -3.64 -21.67
N SER A 54 -22.20 -2.95 -20.56
CA SER A 54 -23.51 -2.36 -20.30
C SER A 54 -23.35 -1.09 -19.49
N ARG A 55 -23.86 0.03 -20.02
CA ARG A 55 -23.90 1.33 -19.33
C ARG A 55 -25.29 1.69 -18.81
N GLU A 56 -26.13 0.69 -18.65
CA GLU A 56 -27.49 0.85 -18.15
C GLU A 56 -27.47 1.21 -16.66
N PRO A 57 -28.27 2.19 -16.19
CA PRO A 57 -28.24 2.64 -14.80
C PRO A 57 -28.42 1.50 -13.79
N ALA A 58 -29.28 0.52 -14.09
CA ALA A 58 -29.51 -0.64 -13.23
C ALA A 58 -28.26 -1.53 -13.07
N VAL A 59 -27.46 -1.69 -14.14
CA VAL A 59 -26.23 -2.49 -14.13
C VAL A 59 -25.13 -1.75 -13.38
N ILE A 60 -25.00 -0.44 -13.60
CA ILE A 60 -24.00 0.37 -12.93
C ILE A 60 -24.32 0.41 -11.43
N MET A 61 -25.58 0.61 -11.03
CA MET A 61 -26.01 0.56 -9.62
C MET A 61 -25.72 -0.80 -8.96
N ALA A 62 -25.98 -1.91 -9.64
CA ALA A 62 -25.65 -3.24 -9.14
C ALA A 62 -24.12 -3.40 -8.95
N SER A 63 -23.32 -2.87 -9.88
CA SER A 63 -21.86 -2.91 -9.78
C SER A 63 -21.34 -2.05 -8.62
N ILE A 64 -21.86 -0.84 -8.44
CA ILE A 64 -21.55 0.05 -7.30
C ILE A 64 -21.84 -0.65 -5.98
N ALA A 65 -22.98 -1.35 -5.87
CA ALA A 65 -23.34 -2.08 -4.66
C ALA A 65 -22.31 -3.17 -4.32
N ILE A 66 -21.82 -3.90 -5.32
CA ILE A 66 -20.78 -4.92 -5.14
C ILE A 66 -19.45 -4.28 -4.71
N TYR A 67 -19.05 -3.15 -5.33
CA TYR A 67 -17.85 -2.42 -4.92
C TYR A 67 -17.94 -1.92 -3.48
N LYS A 68 -19.08 -1.34 -3.08
CA LYS A 68 -19.35 -0.91 -1.70
C LYS A 68 -19.26 -2.08 -0.71
N LEU A 69 -19.88 -3.21 -1.05
CA LEU A 69 -19.86 -4.41 -0.22
C LEU A 69 -18.43 -4.95 -0.06
N THR A 70 -17.65 -4.98 -1.15
CA THR A 70 -16.25 -5.43 -1.13
C THR A 70 -15.36 -4.50 -0.30
N MET A 71 -15.60 -3.18 -0.38
CA MET A 71 -14.82 -2.17 0.33
C MET A 71 -15.11 -2.13 1.84
N ASN A 72 -16.32 -2.50 2.26
CA ASN A 72 -16.75 -2.45 3.66
C ASN A 72 -16.65 -3.80 4.38
N SER A 73 -16.49 -4.91 3.66
CA SER A 73 -16.32 -6.22 4.27
C SER A 73 -14.90 -6.42 4.78
N ASN A 74 -14.75 -6.62 6.09
CA ASN A 74 -13.46 -6.90 6.74
C ASN A 74 -12.78 -8.18 6.21
N LYS A 75 -13.53 -9.12 5.64
CA LYS A 75 -12.98 -10.38 5.07
C LYS A 75 -12.43 -10.20 3.66
N LEU A 76 -13.06 -9.36 2.85
CA LEU A 76 -12.68 -9.17 1.45
C LEU A 76 -11.66 -8.05 1.30
N GLY A 77 -11.85 -6.94 2.03
CA GLY A 77 -10.90 -5.84 2.18
C GLY A 77 -10.17 -5.47 0.89
N LEU A 78 -10.81 -4.64 0.07
CA LEU A 78 -10.21 -4.10 -1.16
C LEU A 78 -8.94 -3.31 -0.81
N THR A 79 -7.78 -3.75 -1.30
CA THR A 79 -6.48 -3.10 -1.00
C THR A 79 -6.42 -1.70 -1.63
N LYS A 80 -5.77 -0.72 -0.97
CA LYS A 80 -5.54 0.62 -1.54
C LYS A 80 -4.94 0.59 -2.95
N GLU A 81 -4.05 -0.36 -3.24
CA GLU A 81 -3.38 -0.48 -4.53
C GLU A 81 -4.40 -0.80 -5.64
N VAL A 82 -5.30 -1.76 -5.41
CA VAL A 82 -6.37 -2.13 -6.35
C VAL A 82 -7.40 -1.01 -6.50
N MET A 83 -7.73 -0.32 -5.40
CA MET A 83 -8.63 0.85 -5.45
C MET A 83 -8.05 1.95 -6.36
N ALA A 84 -6.79 2.32 -6.14
CA ALA A 84 -6.13 3.40 -6.87
C ALA A 84 -5.85 3.06 -8.34
N THR A 85 -5.47 1.82 -8.64
CA THR A 85 -4.99 1.44 -9.98
C THR A 85 -6.04 0.86 -10.91
N LYS A 86 -7.11 0.26 -10.38
CA LYS A 86 -8.13 -0.43 -11.18
C LYS A 86 -9.53 0.12 -10.97
N VAL A 87 -9.98 0.21 -9.72
CA VAL A 87 -11.39 0.48 -9.42
C VAL A 87 -11.74 1.97 -9.62
N VAL A 88 -11.00 2.89 -9.00
CA VAL A 88 -11.25 4.33 -9.16
C VAL A 88 -11.11 4.76 -10.63
N PRO A 89 -10.06 4.37 -11.38
CA PRO A 89 -9.95 4.70 -12.81
C PRO A 89 -11.11 4.17 -13.66
N TYR A 90 -11.73 3.06 -13.28
CA TYR A 90 -12.92 2.53 -13.95
C TYR A 90 -14.20 3.29 -13.58
N LEU A 91 -14.37 3.67 -12.31
CA LEU A 91 -15.58 4.33 -11.82
C LEU A 91 -15.67 5.80 -12.24
N VAL A 92 -14.55 6.53 -12.33
CA VAL A 92 -14.55 7.96 -12.66
C VAL A 92 -15.20 8.24 -14.03
N PRO A 93 -14.89 7.54 -15.13
CA PRO A 93 -15.58 7.73 -16.41
C PRO A 93 -17.08 7.41 -16.36
N LEU A 94 -17.53 6.53 -15.45
CA LEU A 94 -18.95 6.23 -15.28
C LEU A 94 -19.70 7.34 -14.53
N SER A 95 -18.99 8.20 -13.79
CA SER A 95 -19.60 9.29 -13.02
C SER A 95 -20.19 10.41 -13.89
N ILE A 96 -19.78 10.51 -15.15
CA ILE A 96 -20.28 11.51 -16.10
C ILE A 96 -21.41 10.96 -16.99
N GLU A 97 -21.85 9.72 -16.77
CA GLU A 97 -22.97 9.15 -17.48
C GLU A 97 -24.27 9.91 -17.17
N ASN A 98 -25.16 9.99 -18.15
CA ASN A 98 -26.39 10.77 -18.08
C ASN A 98 -27.38 10.17 -17.06
N GLY A 99 -27.26 10.55 -15.79
CA GLY A 99 -28.16 10.12 -14.72
C GLY A 99 -27.72 10.69 -13.38
N LEU A 100 -28.39 11.75 -12.91
CA LEU A 100 -27.96 12.47 -11.69
C LEU A 100 -27.91 11.58 -10.44
N SER A 101 -28.92 10.72 -10.24
CA SER A 101 -28.96 9.77 -9.10
C SER A 101 -27.78 8.78 -9.14
N LEU A 102 -27.37 8.38 -10.33
CA LEU A 102 -26.23 7.49 -10.56
C LEU A 102 -24.91 8.24 -10.36
N GLN A 103 -24.75 9.41 -10.98
CA GLN A 103 -23.56 10.26 -10.88
C GLN A 103 -23.23 10.57 -9.41
N GLN A 104 -24.22 10.98 -8.61
CA GLN A 104 -23.99 11.25 -7.19
C GLN A 104 -23.56 9.99 -6.43
N SER A 105 -24.19 8.85 -6.73
CA SER A 105 -23.85 7.57 -6.09
C SER A 105 -22.43 7.10 -6.41
N ILE A 106 -21.99 7.26 -7.66
CA ILE A 106 -20.62 6.94 -8.10
C ILE A 106 -19.63 7.90 -7.45
N MET A 107 -19.90 9.21 -7.49
CA MET A 107 -19.00 10.21 -6.92
C MET A 107 -18.85 10.06 -5.41
N CYS A 108 -19.92 9.71 -4.69
CA CYS A 108 -19.82 9.38 -3.26
C CYS A 108 -18.90 8.17 -3.04
N LEU A 109 -19.07 7.08 -3.80
CA LEU A 109 -18.20 5.91 -3.70
C LEU A 109 -16.74 6.23 -4.02
N VAL A 110 -16.48 7.02 -5.06
CA VAL A 110 -15.12 7.43 -5.44
C VAL A 110 -14.47 8.23 -4.32
N ARG A 111 -15.18 9.20 -3.74
CA ARG A 111 -14.67 9.97 -2.59
C ARG A 111 -14.37 9.07 -1.39
N GLU A 112 -15.28 8.15 -1.05
CA GLU A 112 -15.05 7.18 0.03
C GLU A 112 -13.81 6.31 -0.22
N MET A 113 -13.59 5.85 -1.45
CA MET A 113 -12.39 5.09 -1.83
C MET A 113 -11.11 5.92 -1.70
N LEU A 114 -11.15 7.19 -2.14
CA LEU A 114 -9.99 8.09 -2.03
C LEU A 114 -9.62 8.37 -0.58
N CYS A 115 -10.60 8.64 0.29
CA CYS A 115 -10.34 8.81 1.73
C CYS A 115 -9.71 7.55 2.34
N LYS A 116 -10.23 6.36 2.03
CA LYS A 116 -9.63 5.11 2.52
C LYS A 116 -8.18 4.90 2.03
N ILE A 117 -7.90 5.24 0.78
CA ILE A 117 -6.53 5.17 0.24
C ILE A 117 -5.61 6.13 1.01
N GLU A 118 -6.07 7.35 1.26
CA GLU A 118 -5.34 8.36 2.02
C GLU A 118 -5.06 7.90 3.45
N ASP A 119 -6.08 7.43 4.18
CA ASP A 119 -5.97 6.94 5.55
C ASP A 119 -4.97 5.76 5.66
N GLU A 120 -5.06 4.78 4.76
CA GLU A 120 -4.15 3.63 4.75
C GLU A 120 -2.70 4.04 4.44
N GLN A 121 -2.52 5.00 3.52
CA GLN A 121 -1.20 5.48 3.15
C GLN A 121 -0.58 6.35 4.24
N GLN A 122 -1.36 7.21 4.87
CA GLN A 122 -0.93 8.04 5.99
C GLN A 122 -0.52 7.17 7.18
N THR A 123 -1.34 6.20 7.57
CA THR A 123 -1.02 5.25 8.65
C THR A 123 0.29 4.52 8.39
N LYS A 124 0.53 4.09 7.15
CA LYS A 124 1.79 3.43 6.76
C LYS A 124 2.99 4.36 6.88
N LEU A 125 2.86 5.63 6.49
CA LEU A 125 3.93 6.62 6.60
C LEU A 125 4.24 6.96 8.07
N GLU A 126 3.22 7.10 8.92
CA GLU A 126 3.38 7.32 10.35
C GLU A 126 4.13 6.16 11.02
N GLN A 127 3.75 4.91 10.73
CA GLN A 127 4.45 3.73 11.24
C GLN A 127 5.92 3.69 10.82
N LEU A 128 6.22 4.01 9.56
CA LEU A 128 7.61 4.07 9.07
C LEU A 128 8.43 5.17 9.76
N ASN A 129 7.82 6.34 9.98
CA ASN A 129 8.46 7.46 10.68
C ASN A 129 8.73 7.15 12.16
N SER A 130 7.81 6.47 12.85
CA SER A 130 8.01 6.00 14.23
C SER A 130 9.19 5.01 14.33
N ILE A 131 9.27 4.04 13.40
CA ILE A 131 10.37 3.06 13.37
C ILE A 131 11.72 3.76 13.13
N LYS A 132 11.78 4.70 12.18
CA LYS A 132 13.00 5.46 11.87
C LYS A 132 13.46 6.28 13.08
N SER A 133 12.52 6.92 13.78
CA SER A 133 12.80 7.72 14.97
C SER A 133 13.34 6.86 16.13
N GLN A 134 12.80 5.65 16.30
CA GLN A 134 13.29 4.68 17.29
C GLN A 134 14.69 4.16 16.93
N GLN A 135 14.97 3.84 15.66
CA GLN A 135 16.32 3.45 15.25
C GLN A 135 17.36 4.55 15.51
N GLN A 136 16.98 5.81 15.28
CA GLN A 136 17.88 6.95 15.46
C GLN A 136 18.15 7.25 16.94
N SER A 137 17.18 7.01 17.84
CA SER A 137 17.39 7.14 19.30
C SER A 137 18.28 6.03 19.86
N LEU A 138 18.17 4.78 19.36
CA LEU A 138 19.09 3.69 19.73
C LEU A 138 20.52 3.99 19.28
N PHE A 139 20.71 4.51 18.06
CA PHE A 139 22.04 4.86 17.56
C PHE A 139 22.70 6.00 18.35
N ASN A 140 21.95 7.04 18.73
CA ASN A 140 22.45 8.14 19.54
C ASN A 140 22.81 7.73 20.98
N SER A 141 22.21 6.65 21.51
CA SER A 141 22.49 6.15 22.85
C SER A 141 23.82 5.41 22.95
N THR A 142 24.37 4.93 21.83
CA THR A 142 25.64 4.19 21.80
C THR A 142 26.87 5.10 21.62
N GLN A 143 26.70 6.40 21.35
CA GLN A 143 27.80 7.36 21.15
C GLN A 143 28.08 8.31 22.33
N LYS A 144 27.42 8.17 23.48
CA LYS A 144 27.84 8.91 24.70
C LYS A 144 28.97 8.17 25.41
N SER A 145 30.20 8.33 24.91
CA SER A 145 31.42 8.16 25.71
C SER A 145 31.55 9.31 26.73
N PRO A 146 32.09 9.05 27.94
CA PRO A 146 32.23 10.08 28.96
C PRO A 146 33.27 11.14 28.54
N THR A 147 32.94 12.39 28.84
CA THR A 147 33.73 13.60 28.65
C THR A 147 35.15 13.42 29.21
N PHE A 148 36.17 13.65 28.37
CA PHE A 148 37.52 13.98 28.84
C PHE A 148 37.74 15.48 28.59
N ASP A 149 37.49 16.27 29.62
CA ASP A 149 38.00 17.63 29.75
C ASP A 149 39.52 17.57 29.98
N ASN A 150 40.34 18.02 29.01
CA ASN A 150 41.38 19.03 29.24
C ASN A 150 42.31 19.28 28.04
N LEU A 151 42.79 20.52 28.01
CA LEU A 151 44.07 21.02 27.47
C LEU A 151 44.10 21.55 26.03
N SER A 152 43.88 22.87 25.90
CA SER A 152 44.83 23.76 25.21
C SER A 152 44.49 25.24 25.42
N GLN A 153 45.24 25.86 26.33
CA GLN A 153 45.45 27.31 26.36
C GLN A 153 46.48 27.70 25.29
N LEU A 154 46.34 28.93 24.76
CA LEU A 154 47.32 29.77 24.06
C LEU A 154 47.59 29.48 22.57
N THR A 155 46.98 30.27 21.68
CA THR A 155 47.71 31.24 20.82
C THR A 155 46.75 32.32 20.31
N ASN A 156 47.21 33.58 20.39
CA ASN A 156 46.51 34.79 19.98
C ASN A 156 46.73 35.11 18.49
N ASN A 157 45.75 35.84 17.95
CA ASN A 157 45.82 36.94 16.98
C ASN A 157 45.30 36.73 15.54
N SER A 158 44.18 37.43 15.32
CA SER A 158 43.92 38.40 14.25
C SER A 158 43.60 37.92 12.83
N THR A 159 42.32 38.17 12.50
CA THR A 159 41.80 38.70 11.23
C THR A 159 41.83 37.83 9.98
N SER A 160 40.65 37.81 9.35
CA SER A 160 40.34 37.48 7.94
C SER A 160 39.96 36.02 7.68
N ALA A 161 38.74 35.84 7.20
CA ALA A 161 38.10 34.59 6.77
C ALA A 161 39.03 33.70 5.91
N PRO A 162 38.87 32.37 5.95
CA PRO A 162 38.31 31.72 4.75
C PRO A 162 37.53 30.39 4.96
N VAL A 163 36.69 30.10 3.96
CA VAL A 163 36.48 28.80 3.29
C VAL A 163 35.96 27.60 4.10
N ILE A 164 34.70 27.26 3.80
CA ILE A 164 34.07 25.96 4.07
C ILE A 164 34.88 24.87 3.36
N THR A 165 35.59 24.05 4.14
CA THR A 165 36.19 22.78 3.71
C THR A 165 35.42 21.66 4.38
N ASN A 166 34.53 20.98 3.66
CA ASN A 166 33.93 19.73 4.11
C ASN A 166 34.59 18.56 3.38
N ASN A 167 35.72 18.10 3.94
CA ASN A 167 36.25 16.77 3.69
C ASN A 167 35.36 15.76 4.44
N SER A 168 34.50 15.04 3.72
CA SER A 168 33.88 13.81 4.21
C SER A 168 34.59 12.61 3.57
N THR A 169 35.77 12.29 4.08
CA THR A 169 36.43 11.00 3.87
C THR A 169 36.79 10.41 5.23
N ALA A 170 36.57 9.10 5.36
CA ALA A 170 36.81 8.22 6.51
C ALA A 170 35.73 8.31 7.63
N SER A 171 35.00 7.26 8.00
CA SER A 171 35.40 5.85 8.04
C SER A 171 34.19 4.93 7.83
N ALA A 172 33.87 4.63 6.56
CA ALA A 172 33.11 3.43 6.24
C ALA A 172 34.07 2.25 6.36
N LEU A 173 33.95 1.46 7.44
CA LEU A 173 34.64 0.18 7.55
C LEU A 173 34.23 -0.68 6.35
N THR A 174 35.20 -0.98 5.50
CA THR A 174 35.00 -1.83 4.33
C THR A 174 34.72 -3.27 4.78
N LEU A 175 33.96 -4.01 3.98
CA LEU A 175 33.53 -5.39 4.28
C LEU A 175 34.69 -6.32 4.68
N GLU A 176 35.89 -6.07 4.17
CA GLU A 176 37.10 -6.85 4.47
C GLU A 176 37.59 -6.70 5.92
N ASP A 177 37.45 -5.53 6.53
CA ASP A 177 37.84 -5.32 7.93
C ASP A 177 36.89 -6.06 8.89
N LYS A 178 35.61 -6.15 8.51
CA LYS A 178 34.59 -6.87 9.29
C LYS A 178 34.78 -8.39 9.23
N GLU A 179 35.24 -8.91 8.10
CA GLU A 179 35.54 -10.34 7.94
C GLU A 179 36.82 -10.75 8.67
N ARG A 180 37.84 -9.87 8.73
CA ARG A 180 39.06 -10.12 9.52
C ARG A 180 38.79 -10.20 11.03
N LEU A 181 37.96 -9.32 11.56
CA LEU A 181 37.57 -9.34 12.98
C LEU A 181 36.76 -10.59 13.36
N ALA A 182 35.89 -11.06 12.47
CA ALA A 182 35.13 -12.30 12.69
C ALA A 182 36.04 -13.55 12.69
N LYS A 183 37.01 -13.62 11.77
CA LYS A 183 37.97 -14.73 11.74
C LYS A 183 38.91 -14.73 12.94
N GLN A 184 39.26 -13.54 13.47
CA GLN A 184 40.12 -13.43 14.64
C GLN A 184 39.38 -13.83 15.93
N SER A 185 38.08 -13.56 16.06
CA SER A 185 37.31 -14.01 17.22
C SER A 185 37.15 -15.54 17.26
N GLU A 186 36.88 -16.16 16.10
CA GLU A 186 36.69 -17.62 16.00
C GLU A 186 37.99 -18.39 16.31
N GLN A 187 39.15 -17.85 15.91
CA GLN A 187 40.45 -18.44 16.22
C GLN A 187 40.78 -18.35 17.71
N ASN A 188 40.36 -17.26 18.38
CA ASN A 188 40.59 -17.06 19.81
C ASN A 188 39.68 -17.95 20.69
N GLU A 189 38.49 -18.29 20.18
CA GLU A 189 37.55 -19.20 20.85
C GLU A 189 38.01 -20.66 20.75
N ARG A 190 38.61 -21.05 19.62
CA ARG A 190 39.24 -22.38 19.45
C ARG A 190 40.47 -22.61 20.32
N LEU A 191 41.18 -21.56 20.74
CA LEU A 191 42.32 -21.65 21.64
C LEU A 191 41.91 -21.76 23.12
N ARG A 192 40.62 -21.59 23.43
CA ARG A 192 40.05 -21.63 24.79
C ARG A 192 39.27 -22.91 25.11
N ALA A 193 39.22 -23.87 24.19
CA ALA A 193 38.71 -25.23 24.39
C ALA A 193 39.87 -26.23 24.46
#